data_AF-A0A366DFZ8-F1
#
_entry.id   AF-A0A366DFZ8-F1
#
_cell.length_a   1.000
_cell.length_b   1.000
_cell.length_c   1.000
_cell.angle_alpha   90.00
_cell.angle_beta   90.00
_cell.angle_gamma   90.00
#
_symmetry.space_group_name_H-M   'P 1'
#
loop_
_entity.id
_entity.type
_entity.pdbx_description
1 polymer ?
#
loop_
_entity_poly.entity_id
_entity_poly.type
_entity_poly.pdbx_seq_one_letter_code
_entity_poly.pdbx_strand_id
1 'polypeptide(L)'
;MAERFESYEEKLRIAGQDTAAVDRTVRQLAAKVTSAMSVGSAAWGPDKFGTQFADGPDGFVASMDKIVTGTEKMAASFRSMSDGQYRAADAVQNYEQASAENFGR
;
A
#
# COMPACT_ATOMS: atom_id res chain seq x y z
N MET A 1 -30.03 17.86 -13.26
CA MET A 1 -28.92 17.05 -12.73
C MET A 1 -27.72 17.97 -12.63
N ALA A 2 -27.39 18.47 -11.44
CA ALA A 2 -26.24 19.35 -11.28
C ALA A 2 -24.97 18.51 -11.42
N GLU A 3 -24.27 18.67 -12.53
CA GLU A 3 -22.94 18.12 -12.72
C GLU A 3 -22.05 18.79 -11.66
N ARG A 4 -21.63 18.01 -10.65
CA ARG A 4 -20.75 18.52 -9.60
C ARG A 4 -19.46 18.95 -10.30
N PHE A 5 -19.14 20.24 -10.26
CA PHE A 5 -17.86 20.77 -10.73
C PHE A 5 -16.77 20.24 -9.80
N GLU A 6 -16.29 19.02 -10.05
CA GLU A 6 -15.11 18.47 -9.36
C GLU A 6 -13.86 19.11 -9.97
N SER A 7 -13.12 19.86 -9.16
CA SER A 7 -11.81 20.39 -9.56
C SER A 7 -10.81 19.24 -9.75
N TYR A 8 -9.83 19.42 -10.64
CA TYR A 8 -8.72 18.49 -10.79
C TYR A 8 -7.96 18.26 -9.47
N GLU A 9 -7.89 19.29 -8.61
CA GLU A 9 -7.37 19.18 -7.24
C GLU A 9 -8.14 18.12 -6.43
N GLU A 10 -9.48 18.22 -6.41
CA GLU A 10 -10.35 17.31 -5.66
C GLU A 10 -10.19 15.87 -6.15
N LYS A 11 -10.16 15.66 -7.47
CA LYS A 11 -9.93 14.34 -8.07
C LYS A 11 -8.57 13.74 -7.68
N LEU A 12 -7.52 14.55 -7.66
CA LEU A 12 -6.19 14.09 -7.24
C LEU A 12 -6.17 13.74 -5.75
N ARG A 13 -6.85 14.49 -4.89
CA ARG A 13 -6.94 14.15 -3.46
C ARG A 13 -7.75 12.88 -3.21
N ILE A 14 -8.87 12.68 -3.91
CA ILE A 14 -9.67 11.46 -3.84
C ILE A 14 -8.83 10.26 -4.31
N ALA A 15 -8.16 10.38 -5.46
CA ALA A 15 -7.28 9.32 -5.96
C ALA A 15 -6.13 9.01 -4.98
N GLY A 16 -5.55 10.05 -4.35
CA GLY A 16 -4.58 9.92 -3.26
C GLY A 16 -5.11 9.10 -2.09
N GLN A 17 -6.32 9.41 -1.64
CA GLN A 17 -6.98 8.71 -0.54
C GLN A 17 -7.26 7.24 -0.87
N ASP A 18 -7.79 6.97 -2.06
CA ASP A 18 -8.10 5.61 -2.51
C ASP A 18 -6.82 4.77 -2.63
N THR A 19 -5.75 5.35 -3.17
CA THR A 19 -4.46 4.69 -3.28
C THR A 19 -3.84 4.40 -1.90
N ALA A 20 -3.98 5.32 -0.94
CA ALA A 20 -3.58 5.08 0.45
C ALA A 20 -4.42 3.97 1.12
N ALA A 21 -5.69 3.82 0.76
CA ALA A 21 -6.51 2.70 1.24
C ALA A 21 -5.99 1.35 0.72
N VAL A 22 -5.49 1.30 -0.52
CA VAL A 22 -4.85 0.10 -1.08
C VAL A 22 -3.57 -0.24 -0.32
N ASP A 23 -2.65 0.71 -0.07
CA ASP A 23 -1.45 0.50 0.76
C ASP A 23 -1.81 -0.12 2.12
N ARG A 24 -2.78 0.46 2.83
CA ARG A 24 -3.22 -0.03 4.14
C ARG A 24 -3.77 -1.44 4.07
N THR A 25 -4.59 -1.75 3.06
CA THR A 25 -5.19 -3.08 2.88
C THR A 25 -4.12 -4.14 2.62
N VAL A 26 -3.15 -3.81 1.77
CA VAL A 26 -2.01 -4.70 1.44
C VAL A 26 -1.14 -4.95 2.67
N ARG A 27 -0.84 -3.92 3.48
CA ARG A 27 -0.13 -4.08 4.76
C ARG A 27 -0.88 -4.94 5.76
N GLN A 28 -2.20 -4.76 5.87
CA GLN A 28 -3.04 -5.57 6.75
C GLN A 28 -3.03 -7.04 6.32
N LEU A 29 -3.00 -7.34 5.02
CA LEU A 29 -2.87 -8.70 4.53
C LEU A 29 -1.52 -9.31 4.93
N ALA A 30 -0.41 -8.60 4.71
CA ALA A 30 0.93 -9.05 5.13
C ALA A 30 0.99 -9.34 6.65
N ALA A 31 0.41 -8.46 7.46
CA ALA A 31 0.34 -8.64 8.91
C ALA A 31 -0.49 -9.87 9.30
N LYS A 32 -1.63 -10.12 8.62
CA LYS A 32 -2.45 -11.32 8.86
C LYS A 32 -1.72 -12.60 8.48
N VAL A 33 -0.98 -12.61 7.38
CA VAL A 33 -0.15 -13.77 6.97
C VAL A 33 0.91 -14.03 8.04
N THR A 34 1.65 -13.01 8.44
CA THR A 34 2.68 -13.11 9.49
C THR A 34 2.09 -13.64 10.81
N SER A 35 0.93 -13.13 11.22
CA SER A 35 0.23 -13.60 12.42
C SER A 35 -0.21 -15.05 12.29
N ALA A 36 -0.74 -15.48 11.13
CA ALA A 36 -1.16 -16.86 10.91
C ALA A 36 0.01 -17.84 10.96
N MET A 37 1.21 -17.40 10.56
CA MET A 37 2.42 -18.22 10.63
C MET A 37 3.00 -18.34 12.05
N SER A 38 2.74 -17.36 12.92
CA SER A 38 3.31 -17.33 14.28
C SER A 38 2.91 -18.51 15.17
N VAL A 39 1.85 -19.25 14.79
CA VAL A 39 1.39 -20.46 15.49
C VAL A 39 2.44 -21.58 15.47
N GLY A 40 3.42 -21.51 14.55
CA GLY A 40 4.72 -22.14 14.70
C GLY A 40 4.79 -23.65 14.44
N SER A 41 6.04 -24.11 14.36
CA SER A 41 6.55 -25.43 13.95
C SER A 41 5.94 -26.67 14.62
N ALA A 42 5.17 -26.52 15.70
CA ALA A 42 4.50 -27.63 16.37
C ALA A 42 3.51 -28.37 15.44
N ALA A 43 2.92 -27.68 14.47
CA ALA A 43 1.97 -28.28 13.51
C ALA A 43 2.65 -29.15 12.44
N TRP A 44 3.95 -28.98 12.19
CA TRP A 44 4.64 -29.63 11.07
C TRP A 44 5.36 -30.94 11.47
N GLY A 45 5.45 -31.19 12.77
CA GLY A 45 6.11 -32.36 13.32
C GLY A 45 7.64 -32.18 13.43
N PRO A 46 8.28 -32.80 14.44
CA PRO A 46 9.72 -32.69 14.67
C PRO A 46 10.55 -33.60 13.76
N ASP A 47 9.95 -34.23 12.75
CA ASP A 47 10.64 -35.16 11.87
C ASP A 47 11.41 -34.43 10.76
N LYS A 48 12.20 -35.22 10.01
CA LYS A 48 12.99 -34.69 8.89
C LYS A 48 12.10 -34.05 7.82
N PHE A 49 10.89 -34.56 7.61
CA PHE A 49 9.94 -34.00 6.64
C PHE A 49 9.41 -32.64 7.08
N GLY A 50 8.96 -32.52 8.33
CA GLY A 50 8.52 -31.26 8.93
C GLY A 50 9.61 -30.20 8.93
N THR A 51 10.83 -30.58 9.29
CA THR A 51 12.00 -29.68 9.24
C THR A 51 12.31 -29.23 7.81
N GLN A 52 12.31 -30.14 6.83
CA GLN A 52 12.57 -29.80 5.43
C GLN A 52 11.45 -28.95 4.81
N PHE A 53 10.20 -29.22 5.21
CA PHE A 53 9.04 -28.42 4.81
C PHE A 53 9.13 -27.00 5.37
N ALA A 54 9.51 -26.85 6.65
CA ALA A 54 9.59 -25.57 7.34
C ALA A 54 10.79 -24.73 6.87
N ASP A 55 11.99 -25.29 7.06
CA ASP A 55 13.27 -24.57 7.08
C ASP A 55 14.15 -24.90 5.85
N GLY A 56 13.61 -25.66 4.90
CA GLY A 56 14.29 -25.88 3.62
C GLY A 56 14.61 -24.56 2.91
N PRO A 57 15.57 -24.54 1.95
CA PRO A 57 15.96 -23.34 1.22
C PRO A 57 14.79 -22.59 0.55
N ASP A 58 13.79 -23.35 0.09
CA ASP A 58 12.49 -22.87 -0.40
C ASP A 58 11.33 -23.43 0.43
N GLY A 59 11.60 -23.71 1.72
CA GLY A 59 10.61 -24.17 2.68
C GLY A 59 9.49 -23.15 2.87
N PHE A 60 8.45 -23.56 3.58
CA PHE A 60 7.28 -22.77 3.87
C PHE A 60 7.63 -21.41 4.48
N VAL A 61 8.56 -21.38 5.44
CA VAL A 61 8.98 -20.14 6.12
C VAL A 61 9.61 -19.17 5.12
N ALA A 62 10.60 -19.64 4.34
CA ALA A 62 11.28 -18.82 3.34
C ALA A 62 10.32 -18.33 2.24
N SER A 63 9.42 -19.19 1.78
CA SER A 63 8.42 -18.84 0.76
C SER A 63 7.46 -17.77 1.25
N MET A 64 6.98 -17.88 2.48
CA MET A 64 6.08 -16.90 3.05
C MET A 64 6.78 -15.57 3.37
N ASP A 65 8.03 -15.60 3.82
CA ASP A 65 8.83 -14.39 4.03
C ASP A 65 9.00 -13.59 2.72
N LYS A 66 9.26 -14.29 1.60
CA LYS A 66 9.30 -13.68 0.27
C LYS A 66 7.96 -13.03 -0.10
N ILE A 67 6.83 -13.67 0.21
CA ILE A 67 5.48 -13.14 -0.06
C ILE A 67 5.21 -11.90 0.80
N VAL A 68 5.51 -11.95 2.10
CA VAL A 68 5.34 -10.81 3.02
C VAL A 68 6.18 -9.63 2.55
N THR A 69 7.47 -9.86 2.30
CA THR A 69 8.39 -8.83 1.79
C THR A 69 7.93 -8.23 0.46
N GLY A 70 7.48 -9.06 -0.49
CA GLY A 70 6.94 -8.60 -1.77
C GLY A 70 5.68 -7.74 -1.59
N THR A 71 4.81 -8.15 -0.69
CA THR A 71 3.56 -7.44 -0.35
C THR A 71 3.85 -6.09 0.31
N GLU A 72 4.83 -6.02 1.22
CA GLU A 72 5.27 -4.75 1.83
C GLU A 72 5.88 -3.79 0.81
N LYS A 73 6.69 -4.29 -0.13
CA LYS A 73 7.22 -3.48 -1.25
C LYS A 73 6.11 -2.92 -2.12
N MET A 74 5.10 -3.74 -2.43
CA MET A 74 3.94 -3.31 -3.20
C MET A 74 3.15 -2.22 -2.45
N ALA A 75 2.95 -2.38 -1.14
CA ALA A 75 2.31 -1.36 -0.31
C ALA A 75 3.10 -0.03 -0.34
N ALA A 76 4.42 -0.09 -0.20
CA ALA A 76 5.28 1.10 -0.30
C ALA A 76 5.15 1.82 -1.64
N SER A 77 5.00 1.09 -2.75
CA SER A 77 4.74 1.69 -4.07
C SER A 77 3.39 2.42 -4.11
N PHE A 78 2.32 1.83 -3.55
CA PHE A 78 1.02 2.50 -3.45
C PHE A 78 1.08 3.75 -2.57
N ARG A 79 1.82 3.71 -1.46
CA ARG A 79 2.06 4.90 -0.63
C ARG A 79 2.76 6.01 -1.43
N SER A 80 3.82 5.68 -2.17
CA SER A 80 4.52 6.67 -2.99
C SER A 80 3.62 7.28 -4.07
N MET A 81 2.72 6.49 -4.65
CA MET A 81 1.76 6.97 -5.63
C MET A 81 0.72 7.90 -4.99
N SER A 82 0.19 7.54 -3.82
CA SER A 82 -0.71 8.38 -3.02
C SER A 82 -0.06 9.73 -2.69
N ASP A 83 1.18 9.71 -2.19
CA ASP A 83 1.94 10.93 -1.89
C ASP A 83 2.14 11.80 -3.14
N GLY A 84 2.39 11.18 -4.30
CA GLY A 84 2.49 11.88 -5.58
C GLY A 84 1.19 12.57 -6.00
N GLN A 85 0.05 11.91 -5.78
CA GLN A 85 -1.27 12.48 -6.08
C GLN A 85 -1.60 13.66 -5.17
N TYR A 86 -1.29 13.59 -3.87
CA TYR A 86 -1.45 14.72 -2.97
C TYR A 86 -0.56 15.91 -3.36
N ARG A 87 0.72 15.66 -3.68
CA ARG A 87 1.62 16.72 -4.16
C ARG A 87 1.13 17.38 -5.45
N ALA A 88 0.55 16.59 -6.36
CA ALA A 88 -0.03 17.13 -7.57
C ALA A 88 -1.26 18.00 -7.27
N ALA A 89 -2.11 17.59 -6.32
CA ALA A 89 -3.25 18.39 -5.88
C ALA A 89 -2.79 19.74 -5.29
N ASP A 90 -1.78 19.70 -4.42
CA ASP A 90 -1.23 20.92 -3.81
C ASP A 90 -0.60 21.86 -4.86
N ALA A 91 0.04 21.29 -5.89
CA ALA A 91 0.55 22.08 -7.01
C ALA A 91 -0.58 22.77 -7.79
N VAL A 92 -1.65 22.05 -8.12
CA VAL A 92 -2.84 22.62 -8.79
C VAL A 92 -3.43 23.76 -7.96
N GLN A 93 -3.63 23.53 -6.66
CA GLN A 93 -4.19 24.54 -5.75
C GLN A 93 -3.33 25.82 -5.73
N ASN A 94 -2.00 25.68 -5.65
CA ASN A 94 -1.09 26.82 -5.66
C ASN A 94 -1.14 27.60 -6.97
N TYR A 95 -1.26 26.92 -8.12
CA TYR A 95 -1.41 27.58 -9.41
C TYR A 95 -2.73 28.33 -9.54
N GLU A 96 -3.83 27.74 -9.04
CA GLU A 96 -5.14 28.41 -9.04
C GLU A 96 -5.13 29.67 -8.17
N GLN A 97 -4.52 29.61 -6.98
CA GLN A 97 -4.37 30.77 -6.09
C GLN A 97 -3.52 31.88 -6.72
N ALA A 98 -2.34 31.54 -7.24
CA ALA A 98 -1.46 32.53 -7.88
C ALA A 98 -2.10 33.16 -9.14
N SER A 99 -2.88 32.38 -9.88
CA SER A 99 -3.66 32.88 -11.01
C SER A 99 -4.74 33.88 -10.55
N ALA A 100 -5.52 33.51 -9.53
CA ALA A 100 -6.56 34.36 -8.98
C ALA A 100 -6.02 35.70 -8.44
N GLU A 101 -4.86 35.68 -7.78
CA GLU A 101 -4.18 36.91 -7.31
C GLU A 101 -3.76 37.84 -8.46
N ASN A 102 -3.35 37.29 -9.60
CA ASN A 102 -2.94 38.07 -10.77
C ASN A 102 -4.12 38.64 -11.56
N PHE A 103 -5.25 37.93 -11.61
CA PHE A 103 -6.48 38.42 -12.26
C PHE A 103 -7.28 39.39 -11.37
N GLY A 104 -7.04 39.40 -10.06
CA GLY A 104 -7.66 40.34 -9.12
C GLY A 104 -7.00 41.73 -9.07
N ARG A 105 -5.97 41.97 -9.89
CA ARG A 105 -5.34 43.28 -10.11
C ARG A 105 -5.70 43.83 -11.48
#